data_AF-A0A5P1V5W6-F1
#
_entry.id   AF-A0A5P1V5W6-F1
#
_cell.length_a   1.000
_cell.length_b   1.000
_cell.length_c   1.000
_cell.angle_alpha   90.00
_cell.angle_beta   90.00
_cell.angle_gamma   90.00
#
_symmetry.space_group_name_H-M   'P 1'
#
loop_
_entity.id
_entity.type
_entity.pdbx_description
1 polymer ?
#
loop_
_entity_poly.entity_id
_entity_poly.type
_entity_poly.pdbx_seq_one_letter_code
_entity_poly.pdbx_strand_id
1 'polypeptide(L)'
;MFRFEVFEEDHLLKFLWQGLLDEYIEDLFLRWDLFSPKIQFELIHYVKTRLKDVISPKIIARALNIKNSDAQKILTAKEKIFEVLLVEKEVEKAKISVKPYKGLAIPETSKIITNLPELRSPLLTIKKFLGTSFAVFFETYFTGKSFMLPLAVALSIAKIPEDLRFTGALNSKGDLLEVDHIKEKLNYTKQNNLRLITPLQVKHFNAIKTYLENDRWDIPFYVTSSGKEEFNMFLNSYTGTKVLAEFEILKGLELFYNLQEDNFYIITGQLNSKEDWEKTCKTFAEKIDRIKTCLPGIKTYHLGLRGPVSLGFAFGVLFSHFDPFVFYHYQTIEGETKYHPIKVEEPRFFKERLKVYQYLKPSFEKKGEDLVIVLNFSHHEPTADVKKYVSSILREPSFLILETEFKGNLPIETFREVAKEAASFIQDVREKYSFNSYHFFFSCPVVVAFMIGLAFGHYVDGQIYNFQKGENLYQPVIDFKFLRKIREKRSD
;
A
#
# COMPACT_ATOMS: atom_id res chain seq x y z
N MET A 1 54.51 10.72 -11.81
CA MET A 1 53.26 10.63 -11.03
C MET A 1 52.24 11.55 -11.68
N PHE A 2 51.06 11.04 -12.05
CA PHE A 2 50.02 11.84 -12.70
C PHE A 2 49.46 12.90 -11.74
N ARG A 3 49.13 14.09 -12.27
CA ARG A 3 48.46 15.17 -11.54
C ARG A 3 46.96 15.13 -11.86
N PHE A 4 46.26 14.19 -11.24
CA PHE A 4 44.82 13.97 -11.49
C PHE A 4 43.96 15.19 -11.18
N GLU A 5 44.39 16.05 -10.26
CA GLU A 5 43.71 17.31 -9.91
C GLU A 5 43.69 18.35 -11.02
N VAL A 6 44.50 18.17 -12.07
CA VAL A 6 44.57 19.07 -13.23
C VAL A 6 43.58 18.65 -14.34
N PHE A 7 43.01 17.45 -14.23
CA PHE A 7 42.07 16.95 -15.22
C PHE A 7 40.76 17.72 -15.08
N GLU A 8 40.08 17.96 -16.21
CA GLU A 8 38.68 18.39 -16.15
C GLU A 8 37.86 17.34 -15.40
N GLU A 9 37.03 17.81 -14.48
CA GLU A 9 36.31 16.96 -13.53
C GLU A 9 35.51 15.85 -14.24
N ASP A 10 34.77 16.19 -15.29
CA ASP A 10 33.94 15.23 -16.02
C ASP A 10 34.79 14.18 -16.76
N HIS A 11 35.99 14.53 -17.23
CA HIS A 11 36.92 13.56 -17.82
C HIS A 11 37.47 12.60 -16.76
N LEU A 12 37.85 13.11 -15.59
CA LEU A 12 38.33 12.28 -14.49
C LEU A 12 37.28 11.27 -14.05
N LEU A 13 36.03 11.73 -13.86
CA LEU A 13 34.91 10.87 -13.48
C LEU A 13 34.59 9.82 -14.55
N LYS A 14 34.67 10.20 -15.83
CA LYS A 14 34.49 9.26 -16.94
C LYS A 14 35.56 8.16 -16.92
N PHE A 15 36.83 8.52 -16.74
CA PHE A 15 37.92 7.53 -16.65
C PHE A 15 37.77 6.63 -15.42
N LEU A 16 37.35 7.19 -14.28
CA LEU A 16 37.07 6.45 -13.05
C LEU A 16 36.02 5.37 -13.31
N TRP A 17 34.85 5.74 -13.83
CA TRP A 17 33.75 4.80 -14.07
C TRP A 17 33.97 3.83 -15.25
N GLN A 18 34.95 4.11 -16.11
CA GLN A 18 35.44 3.17 -17.12
C GLN A 18 36.42 2.12 -16.54
N GLY A 19 36.86 2.27 -15.28
CA GLY A 19 37.86 1.40 -14.65
C GLY A 19 39.30 1.68 -15.09
N LEU A 20 39.53 2.73 -15.86
CA LEU A 20 40.86 3.08 -16.36
C LEU A 20 41.79 3.61 -15.26
N LEU A 21 41.23 3.94 -14.11
CA LEU A 21 41.96 4.48 -12.97
C LEU A 21 42.14 3.49 -11.81
N ASP A 22 41.72 2.22 -11.97
CA ASP A 22 41.73 1.23 -10.88
C ASP A 22 43.11 1.04 -10.25
N GLU A 23 44.16 1.00 -11.07
CA GLU A 23 45.57 0.90 -10.60
C GLU A 23 46.06 2.16 -9.87
N TYR A 24 45.40 3.30 -10.08
CA TYR A 24 45.76 4.60 -9.51
C TYR A 24 44.84 5.04 -8.37
N ILE A 25 43.94 4.18 -7.90
CA ILE A 25 42.97 4.52 -6.85
C ILE A 25 43.66 4.97 -5.56
N GLU A 26 44.77 4.34 -5.17
CA GLU A 26 45.55 4.78 -4.01
C GLU A 26 46.07 6.21 -4.18
N ASP A 27 46.62 6.54 -5.35
CA ASP A 27 47.11 7.88 -5.67
C ASP A 27 45.99 8.93 -5.65
N LEU A 28 44.78 8.56 -6.12
CA LEU A 28 43.61 9.44 -6.04
C LEU A 28 43.22 9.70 -4.58
N PHE A 29 43.15 8.67 -3.74
CA PHE A 29 42.82 8.85 -2.32
C PHE A 29 43.86 9.68 -1.57
N LEU A 30 45.16 9.54 -1.88
CA LEU A 30 46.20 10.38 -1.27
C LEU A 30 46.07 11.88 -1.61
N ARG A 31 45.30 12.20 -2.67
CA ARG A 31 45.01 13.58 -3.11
C ARG A 31 43.61 14.03 -2.73
N TRP A 32 42.94 13.34 -1.82
CA TRP A 32 41.55 13.58 -1.41
C TRP A 32 41.22 15.08 -1.22
N ASP A 33 42.05 15.81 -0.47
CA ASP A 33 41.81 17.22 -0.14
C ASP A 33 41.96 18.18 -1.34
N LEU A 34 42.51 17.72 -2.47
CA LEU A 34 42.66 18.51 -3.70
C LEU A 34 41.44 18.43 -4.62
N PHE A 35 40.50 17.53 -4.33
CA PHE A 35 39.36 17.26 -5.19
C PHE A 35 38.11 18.00 -4.75
N SER A 36 37.22 18.27 -5.71
CA SER A 36 35.90 18.81 -5.46
C SER A 36 35.03 17.82 -4.67
N PRO A 37 33.96 18.29 -4.00
CA PRO A 37 32.98 17.42 -3.36
C PRO A 37 32.41 16.35 -4.31
N LYS A 38 32.24 16.69 -5.59
CA LYS A 38 31.72 15.77 -6.62
C LYS A 38 32.67 14.60 -6.85
N ILE A 39 33.96 14.87 -7.06
CA ILE A 39 34.98 13.82 -7.21
C ILE A 39 35.11 12.99 -5.93
N GLN A 40 35.12 13.63 -4.76
CA GLN A 40 35.22 12.95 -3.46
C GLN A 40 34.03 12.00 -3.22
N PHE A 41 32.81 12.45 -3.51
CA PHE A 41 31.60 11.62 -3.47
C PHE A 41 31.70 10.42 -4.41
N GLU A 42 32.05 10.68 -5.67
CA GLU A 42 32.14 9.64 -6.71
C GLU A 42 33.26 8.65 -6.42
N LEU A 43 34.39 9.07 -5.85
CA LEU A 43 35.46 8.15 -5.45
C LEU A 43 34.99 7.17 -4.38
N ILE A 44 34.27 7.64 -3.35
CA ILE A 44 33.72 6.76 -2.30
C ILE A 44 32.67 5.81 -2.89
N HIS A 45 31.77 6.34 -3.71
CA HIS A 45 30.75 5.53 -4.38
C HIS A 45 31.41 4.46 -5.25
N TYR A 46 32.34 4.85 -6.12
CA TYR A 46 33.03 3.97 -7.05
C TYR A 46 33.71 2.79 -6.34
N VAL A 47 34.49 3.07 -5.29
CA VAL A 47 35.19 1.98 -4.59
C VAL A 47 34.25 1.04 -3.89
N LYS A 48 33.13 1.53 -3.34
CA LYS A 48 32.12 0.66 -2.73
C LYS A 48 31.43 -0.22 -3.76
N THR A 49 31.17 0.31 -4.94
CA THR A 49 30.44 -0.38 -5.99
C THR A 49 31.31 -1.38 -6.76
N ARG A 50 32.56 -1.04 -7.04
CA ARG A 50 33.43 -1.85 -7.93
C ARG A 50 34.63 -2.50 -7.25
N LEU A 51 35.20 -1.85 -6.24
CA LEU A 51 36.51 -2.23 -5.70
C LEU A 51 36.48 -2.68 -4.24
N LYS A 52 35.30 -2.86 -3.64
CA LYS A 52 35.14 -3.13 -2.20
C LYS A 52 35.93 -4.36 -1.71
N ASP A 53 36.14 -5.35 -2.59
CA ASP A 53 36.81 -6.61 -2.28
C ASP A 53 38.31 -6.58 -2.65
N VAL A 54 38.77 -5.52 -3.32
CA VAL A 54 40.14 -5.37 -3.84
C VAL A 54 40.90 -4.29 -3.08
N ILE A 55 40.26 -3.16 -2.78
CA ILE A 55 40.91 -2.02 -2.14
C ILE A 55 41.19 -2.28 -0.67
N SER A 56 42.42 -1.97 -0.24
CA SER A 56 42.78 -2.02 1.17
C SER A 56 42.08 -0.91 1.96
N PRO A 57 41.36 -1.22 3.06
CA PRO A 57 40.75 -0.20 3.93
C PRO A 57 41.78 0.79 4.50
N LYS A 58 43.06 0.41 4.58
CA LYS A 58 44.14 1.29 5.06
C LYS A 58 44.32 2.53 4.18
N ILE A 59 44.07 2.41 2.87
CA ILE A 59 44.19 3.52 1.91
C ILE A 59 43.17 4.60 2.27
N ILE A 60 41.90 4.21 2.40
CA ILE A 60 40.81 5.11 2.79
C ILE A 60 41.02 5.65 4.21
N ALA A 61 41.49 4.80 5.13
CA ALA A 61 41.79 5.20 6.50
C ALA A 61 42.83 6.33 6.57
N ARG A 62 43.90 6.22 5.77
CA ARG A 62 44.95 7.24 5.66
C ARG A 62 44.40 8.51 5.01
N ALA A 63 43.74 8.40 3.87
CA ALA A 63 43.21 9.53 3.12
C ALA A 63 42.23 10.39 3.91
N LEU A 64 41.30 9.75 4.63
CA LEU A 64 40.28 10.44 5.41
C LEU A 64 40.71 10.74 6.85
N ASN A 65 41.93 10.35 7.23
CA ASN A 65 42.43 10.41 8.61
C ASN A 65 41.44 9.78 9.62
N ILE A 66 41.07 8.52 9.38
CA ILE A 66 40.09 7.74 10.18
C ILE A 66 40.66 6.39 10.61
N LYS A 67 39.95 5.69 11.51
CA LYS A 67 40.33 4.34 11.92
C LYS A 67 40.14 3.36 10.78
N ASN A 68 40.99 2.33 10.71
CA ASN A 68 40.85 1.24 9.75
C ASN A 68 39.48 0.54 9.83
N SER A 69 38.90 0.46 11.03
CA SER A 69 37.55 -0.08 11.24
C SER A 69 36.46 0.77 10.59
N ASP A 70 36.59 2.10 10.60
CA ASP A 70 35.63 3.00 9.95
C ASP A 70 35.77 2.93 8.44
N ALA A 71 37.00 2.83 7.92
CA ALA A 71 37.24 2.62 6.50
C ALA A 71 36.64 1.29 6.00
N GLN A 72 36.83 0.20 6.77
CA GLN A 72 36.18 -1.08 6.47
C GLN A 72 34.65 -0.95 6.45
N LYS A 73 34.08 -0.21 7.41
CA LYS A 73 32.64 0.05 7.47
C LYS A 73 32.17 0.88 6.27
N ILE A 74 32.96 1.87 5.86
CA ILE A 74 32.69 2.64 4.65
C ILE A 74 32.62 1.74 3.42
N LEU A 75 33.51 0.76 3.27
CA LEU A 75 33.50 -0.16 2.13
C LEU A 75 32.31 -1.14 2.17
N THR A 76 32.05 -1.74 3.33
CA THR A 76 31.18 -2.92 3.43
C THR A 76 29.74 -2.63 3.82
N ALA A 77 29.45 -1.51 4.51
CA ALA A 77 28.09 -1.19 4.90
C ALA A 77 27.21 -0.92 3.68
N LYS A 78 25.94 -1.34 3.77
CA LYS A 78 24.91 -1.03 2.78
C LYS A 78 24.78 0.49 2.68
N GLU A 79 25.12 1.03 1.52
CA GLU A 79 25.01 2.46 1.27
C GLU A 79 23.55 2.88 1.13
N LYS A 80 23.30 4.14 1.46
CA LYS A 80 22.04 4.81 1.20
C LYS A 80 22.31 6.14 0.53
N ILE A 81 21.97 6.22 -0.75
CA ILE A 81 21.99 7.46 -1.50
C ILE A 81 20.68 8.18 -1.23
N PHE A 82 20.76 9.48 -0.94
CA PHE A 82 19.62 10.35 -0.74
C PHE A 82 19.81 11.66 -1.52
N GLU A 83 18.72 12.37 -1.74
CA GLU A 83 18.75 13.66 -2.43
C GLU A 83 18.56 14.82 -1.45
N VAL A 84 19.28 15.90 -1.71
CA VAL A 84 19.12 17.20 -1.07
C VAL A 84 18.69 18.19 -2.14
N LEU A 85 17.54 18.83 -1.92
CA LEU A 85 17.08 19.90 -2.80
C LEU A 85 17.75 21.20 -2.41
N LEU A 86 18.65 21.69 -3.27
CA LEU A 86 19.41 22.92 -3.06
C LEU A 86 18.90 24.02 -3.98
N VAL A 87 18.99 25.26 -3.50
CA VAL A 87 18.53 26.43 -4.21
C VAL A 87 19.73 27.21 -4.73
N GLU A 88 19.76 27.44 -6.04
CA GLU A 88 20.78 28.21 -6.73
C GLU A 88 20.18 29.55 -7.17
N LYS A 89 20.89 30.64 -6.86
CA LYS A 89 20.54 31.99 -7.31
C LYS A 89 21.47 32.39 -8.43
N GLU A 90 20.94 32.54 -9.64
CA GLU A 90 21.68 33.20 -10.73
C GLU A 90 21.67 34.72 -10.47
N VAL A 91 22.83 35.26 -10.11
CA VAL A 91 23.02 36.67 -9.74
C VAL A 91 22.58 37.63 -10.86
N GLU A 92 22.80 37.24 -12.12
CA GLU A 92 22.53 38.10 -13.28
C GLU A 92 21.05 38.18 -13.67
N LYS A 93 20.24 37.16 -13.35
CA LYS A 93 18.85 37.04 -13.82
C LYS A 93 17.81 37.08 -12.71
N ALA A 94 18.24 37.23 -11.45
CA ALA A 94 17.41 37.05 -10.26
C ALA A 94 16.59 35.74 -10.27
N LYS A 95 17.06 34.74 -11.05
CA LYS A 95 16.35 33.49 -11.26
C LYS A 95 16.75 32.54 -10.16
N ILE A 96 15.77 32.12 -9.37
CA ILE A 96 15.92 31.06 -8.39
C ILE A 96 15.66 29.74 -9.11
N SER A 97 16.60 28.82 -9.03
CA SER A 97 16.42 27.44 -9.50
C SER A 97 16.66 26.47 -8.35
N VAL A 98 16.00 25.31 -8.42
CA VAL A 98 16.21 24.22 -7.46
C VAL A 98 16.83 23.06 -8.22
N LYS A 99 17.89 22.49 -7.66
CA LYS A 99 18.54 21.30 -8.20
C LYS A 99 18.68 20.23 -7.12
N PRO A 100 18.42 18.95 -7.46
CA PRO A 100 18.69 17.84 -6.57
C PRO A 100 20.17 17.50 -6.64
N TYR A 101 20.79 17.32 -5.48
CA TYR A 101 22.15 16.82 -5.35
C TYR A 101 22.17 15.61 -4.43
N LYS A 102 23.09 14.68 -4.69
CA LYS A 102 23.15 13.42 -3.94
C LYS A 102 24.00 13.55 -2.68
N GLY A 103 23.63 12.77 -1.68
CA GLY A 103 24.44 12.46 -0.51
C GLY A 103 24.52 10.95 -0.32
N LEU A 104 25.66 10.45 0.13
CA LEU A 104 25.92 9.05 0.42
C LEU A 104 26.07 8.91 1.94
N ALA A 105 25.13 8.23 2.58
CA ALA A 105 25.10 8.04 4.02
C ALA A 105 25.53 6.62 4.42
N ILE A 106 26.38 6.52 5.45
CA ILE A 106 26.89 5.26 6.00
C ILE A 106 26.72 5.30 7.52
N PRO A 107 25.88 4.43 8.10
CA PRO A 107 25.56 4.48 9.51
C PRO A 107 26.70 3.93 10.39
N GLU A 108 26.66 4.28 11.68
CA GLU A 108 27.39 3.64 12.78
C GLU A 108 28.94 3.61 12.66
N THR A 109 29.55 4.66 12.14
CA THR A 109 31.00 4.85 12.24
C THR A 109 31.39 5.32 13.65
N SER A 110 32.68 5.24 14.00
CA SER A 110 33.16 5.65 15.33
C SER A 110 33.14 7.17 15.55
N LYS A 111 33.19 7.96 14.47
CA LYS A 111 33.09 9.43 14.47
C LYS A 111 32.33 9.93 13.25
N ILE A 112 31.93 11.20 13.25
CA ILE A 112 31.38 11.84 12.04
C ILE A 112 32.50 11.98 11.02
N ILE A 113 32.26 11.49 9.81
CA ILE A 113 33.20 11.57 8.68
C ILE A 113 32.45 12.25 7.53
N THR A 114 33.03 13.28 6.94
CA THR A 114 32.40 14.00 5.83
C THR A 114 33.43 14.70 4.96
N ASN A 115 33.07 14.95 3.70
CA ASN A 115 33.84 15.79 2.79
C ASN A 115 33.53 17.29 2.94
N LEU A 116 32.52 17.67 3.70
CA LEU A 116 32.13 19.07 3.95
C LEU A 116 32.29 19.43 5.44
N PRO A 117 33.53 19.71 5.92
CA PRO A 117 33.82 19.93 7.34
C PRO A 117 33.08 21.14 7.94
N GLU A 118 32.69 22.13 7.13
CA GLU A 118 31.89 23.28 7.51
C GLU A 118 30.48 22.91 8.03
N LEU A 119 29.97 21.73 7.66
CA LEU A 119 28.69 21.20 8.13
C LEU A 119 28.79 20.50 9.50
N ARG A 120 29.94 20.58 10.19
CA ARG A 120 30.16 19.84 11.45
C ARG A 120 29.12 20.13 12.54
N SER A 121 28.68 21.37 12.71
CA SER A 121 27.67 21.75 13.71
C SER A 121 26.31 21.09 13.47
N PRO A 122 25.68 21.21 12.28
CA PRO A 122 24.44 20.49 11.99
C PRO A 122 24.63 18.95 12.04
N LEU A 123 25.76 18.41 11.58
CA LEU A 123 26.03 16.97 11.67
C LEU A 123 26.12 16.46 13.12
N LEU A 124 26.70 17.23 14.04
CA LEU A 124 26.70 16.92 15.47
C LEU A 124 25.30 16.90 16.07
N THR A 125 24.41 17.76 15.57
CA THR A 125 23.01 17.76 15.99
C THR A 125 22.31 16.45 15.58
N ILE A 126 22.53 16.00 14.34
CA ILE A 126 22.00 14.71 13.86
C ILE A 126 22.60 13.55 14.65
N LYS A 127 23.92 13.54 14.91
CA LYS A 127 24.55 12.52 15.76
C LYS A 127 23.90 12.44 17.14
N LYS A 128 23.70 13.59 17.79
CA LYS A 128 23.08 13.65 19.12
C LYS A 128 21.64 13.12 19.09
N PHE A 129 20.90 13.45 18.03
CA PHE A 129 19.54 12.96 17.82
C PHE A 129 19.49 11.44 17.58
N LEU A 130 20.32 10.92 16.67
CA LEU A 130 20.33 9.50 16.31
C LEU A 130 21.02 8.61 17.36
N GLY A 131 21.79 9.19 18.29
CA GLY A 131 22.58 8.46 19.28
C GLY A 131 23.81 7.74 18.72
N THR A 132 24.07 7.84 17.41
CA THR A 132 25.19 7.18 16.73
C THR A 132 25.92 8.12 15.78
N SER A 133 27.22 7.88 15.60
CA SER A 133 28.02 8.51 14.55
C SER A 133 27.80 7.84 13.19
N PHE A 134 28.17 8.54 12.12
CA PHE A 134 27.96 8.11 10.73
C PHE A 134 28.96 8.80 9.80
N ALA A 135 29.17 8.27 8.60
CA ALA A 135 29.84 8.98 7.52
C ALA A 135 28.81 9.51 6.52
N VAL A 136 29.07 10.69 5.96
CA VAL A 136 28.26 11.28 4.89
C VAL A 136 29.12 12.05 3.90
N PHE A 137 28.97 11.72 2.62
CA PHE A 137 29.66 12.41 1.53
C PHE A 137 28.63 13.09 0.63
N PHE A 138 28.82 14.35 0.29
CA PHE A 138 27.91 15.13 -0.55
C PHE A 138 28.53 15.41 -1.92
N GLU A 139 27.70 15.35 -2.96
CA GLU A 139 28.09 15.55 -4.36
C GLU A 139 28.48 17.00 -4.67
N THR A 140 28.00 17.97 -3.90
CA THR A 140 28.30 19.40 -4.14
C THR A 140 28.53 20.16 -2.85
N TYR A 141 29.21 21.30 -2.95
CA TYR A 141 29.31 22.25 -1.86
C TYR A 141 27.99 22.99 -1.65
N PHE A 142 27.58 23.18 -0.39
CA PHE A 142 26.42 23.99 -0.06
C PHE A 142 26.46 24.48 1.38
N THR A 143 25.58 25.44 1.69
CA THR A 143 25.39 25.94 3.05
C THR A 143 23.94 25.75 3.51
N GLY A 144 23.69 25.96 4.80
CA GLY A 144 22.36 25.84 5.39
C GLY A 144 22.07 24.44 5.96
N LYS A 145 20.85 24.28 6.48
CA LYS A 145 20.47 23.14 7.33
C LYS A 145 19.39 22.24 6.70
N SER A 146 18.97 22.52 5.47
CA SER A 146 17.86 21.79 4.84
C SER A 146 18.14 20.32 4.49
N PHE A 147 19.42 19.94 4.46
CA PHE A 147 19.89 18.56 4.27
C PHE A 147 19.71 17.67 5.50
N MET A 148 19.48 18.25 6.70
CA MET A 148 19.53 17.50 7.95
C MET A 148 18.44 16.43 8.00
N LEU A 149 17.23 16.79 7.57
CA LEU A 149 16.10 15.85 7.52
C LEU A 149 16.33 14.68 6.54
N PRO A 150 16.62 14.90 5.23
CA PRO A 150 16.84 13.79 4.32
C PRO A 150 18.02 12.90 4.73
N LEU A 151 19.07 13.47 5.34
CA LEU A 151 20.18 12.67 5.91
C LEU A 151 19.73 11.81 7.10
N ALA A 152 18.97 12.37 8.05
CA ALA A 152 18.47 11.60 9.19
C ALA A 152 17.51 10.47 8.75
N VAL A 153 16.68 10.74 7.74
CA VAL A 153 15.80 9.75 7.12
C VAL A 153 16.62 8.65 6.46
N ALA A 154 17.62 9.00 5.64
CA ALA A 154 18.51 8.01 5.03
C ALA A 154 19.18 7.14 6.09
N LEU A 155 19.74 7.72 7.14
CA LEU A 155 20.42 6.95 8.20
C LEU A 155 19.47 6.02 8.98
N SER A 156 18.20 6.39 9.16
CA SER A 156 17.30 5.67 10.08
C SER A 156 16.33 4.71 9.38
N ILE A 157 15.84 5.07 8.19
CA ILE A 157 14.68 4.41 7.56
C ILE A 157 15.15 3.50 6.42
N ALA A 158 14.70 2.25 6.40
CA ALA A 158 15.19 1.24 5.45
C ALA A 158 14.61 1.38 4.05
N LYS A 159 13.33 1.76 3.92
CA LYS A 159 12.60 1.86 2.66
C LYS A 159 11.88 3.20 2.60
N ILE A 160 12.10 3.93 1.51
CA ILE A 160 11.49 5.23 1.26
C ILE A 160 10.84 5.15 -0.13
N PRO A 161 9.58 5.60 -0.31
CA PRO A 161 8.97 5.68 -1.64
C PRO A 161 9.83 6.50 -2.60
N GLU A 162 9.98 6.01 -3.84
CA GLU A 162 10.88 6.62 -4.83
C GLU A 162 10.51 8.06 -5.21
N ASP A 163 9.23 8.41 -5.07
CA ASP A 163 8.71 9.74 -5.35
C ASP A 163 8.78 10.69 -4.14
N LEU A 164 9.19 10.21 -2.95
CA LEU A 164 9.18 11.00 -1.71
C LEU A 164 10.55 11.65 -1.45
N ARG A 165 10.53 12.95 -1.15
CA ARG A 165 11.69 13.77 -0.78
C ARG A 165 11.45 14.49 0.53
N PHE A 166 12.53 14.98 1.13
CA PHE A 166 12.51 15.65 2.42
C PHE A 166 13.33 16.93 2.39
N THR A 167 12.86 17.97 3.07
CA THR A 167 13.64 19.18 3.35
C THR A 167 13.35 19.61 4.77
N GLY A 168 14.37 20.05 5.50
CA GLY A 168 14.17 20.55 6.86
C GLY A 168 15.42 20.50 7.71
N ALA A 169 15.48 21.38 8.70
CA ALA A 169 16.46 21.32 9.75
C ALA A 169 15.94 20.45 10.90
N LEU A 170 16.85 19.91 11.72
CA LEU A 170 16.50 19.11 12.90
C LEU A 170 17.19 19.68 14.13
N ASN A 171 16.53 19.63 15.28
CA ASN A 171 17.18 19.81 16.57
C ASN A 171 17.59 18.45 17.19
N SER A 172 18.27 18.47 18.33
CA SER A 172 18.71 17.22 18.99
C SER A 172 17.59 16.39 19.59
N LYS A 173 16.36 16.90 19.66
CA LYS A 173 15.16 16.18 20.13
C LYS A 173 14.39 15.53 18.98
N GLY A 174 14.75 15.83 17.74
CA GLY A 174 14.05 15.34 16.55
C GLY A 174 12.90 16.24 16.08
N ASP A 175 12.81 17.47 16.59
CA ASP A 175 11.84 18.45 16.09
C ASP A 175 12.32 19.01 14.75
N LEU A 176 11.38 19.10 13.80
CA LEU A 176 11.62 19.67 12.48
C LEU A 176 11.53 21.19 12.56
N LEU A 177 12.58 21.85 12.08
CA LEU A 177 12.68 23.30 12.03
C LEU A 177 12.57 23.78 10.59
N GLU A 178 11.89 24.90 10.41
CA GLU A 178 11.70 25.55 9.11
C GLU A 178 13.05 25.92 8.46
N VAL A 179 13.07 25.91 7.14
CA VAL A 179 14.22 26.23 6.30
C VAL A 179 13.79 27.11 5.16
N ASP A 180 14.74 27.83 4.58
CA ASP A 180 14.45 28.76 3.49
C ASP A 180 13.98 28.06 2.21
N HIS A 181 13.30 28.84 1.36
CA HIS A 181 12.92 28.47 -0.01
C HIS A 181 12.04 27.21 -0.14
N ILE A 182 11.16 26.95 0.84
CA ILE A 182 10.23 25.82 0.81
C ILE A 182 9.29 25.89 -0.40
N LYS A 183 8.83 27.08 -0.79
CA LYS A 183 7.90 27.28 -1.92
C LYS A 183 8.54 26.84 -3.24
N GLU A 184 9.79 27.23 -3.47
CA GLU A 184 10.55 26.90 -4.68
C GLU A 184 10.83 25.40 -4.75
N LYS A 185 11.16 24.77 -3.61
CA LYS A 185 11.34 23.32 -3.52
C LYS A 185 10.04 22.56 -3.79
N LEU A 186 8.91 23.01 -3.25
CA LEU A 186 7.59 22.45 -3.54
C LEU A 186 7.22 22.56 -5.03
N ASN A 187 7.51 23.70 -5.65
CA ASN A 187 7.28 23.89 -7.08
C ASN A 187 8.15 22.94 -7.92
N TYR A 188 9.42 22.79 -7.57
CA TYR A 188 10.33 21.85 -8.23
C TYR A 188 9.83 20.41 -8.11
N THR A 189 9.47 19.95 -6.90
CA THR A 189 8.98 18.57 -6.74
C THR A 189 7.69 18.34 -7.50
N LYS A 190 6.76 19.30 -7.49
CA LYS A 190 5.51 19.21 -8.26
C LYS A 190 5.77 19.11 -9.77
N GLN A 191 6.70 19.89 -10.32
CA GLN A 191 7.06 19.85 -11.75
C GLN A 191 7.72 18.51 -12.17
N ASN A 192 8.30 17.78 -11.22
CA ASN A 192 8.99 16.51 -11.46
C ASN A 192 8.20 15.30 -10.96
N ASN A 193 6.90 15.45 -10.66
CA ASN A 193 6.04 14.38 -10.10
C ASN A 193 6.59 13.76 -8.80
N LEU A 194 7.27 14.56 -7.98
CA LEU A 194 7.79 14.19 -6.67
C LEU A 194 6.95 14.82 -5.56
N ARG A 195 6.93 14.16 -4.40
CA ARG A 195 6.36 14.65 -3.15
C ARG A 195 7.47 15.16 -2.23
N LEU A 196 7.18 16.22 -1.47
CA LEU A 196 8.13 16.80 -0.53
C LEU A 196 7.50 16.91 0.85
N ILE A 197 8.12 16.25 1.84
CA ILE A 197 7.82 16.44 3.25
C ILE A 197 8.59 17.66 3.76
N THR A 198 7.86 18.57 4.39
CA THR A 198 8.38 19.84 4.91
C THR A 198 8.06 20.02 6.40
N PRO A 199 8.77 20.92 7.12
CA PRO A 199 8.47 21.29 8.51
C PRO A 199 7.11 21.98 8.69
N LEU A 200 6.48 22.42 7.59
CA LEU A 200 5.14 22.99 7.60
C LEU A 200 4.07 21.91 7.81
N GLN A 201 4.32 20.70 7.30
CA GLN A 201 3.39 19.56 7.36
C GLN A 201 3.66 18.65 8.55
N VAL A 202 4.93 18.38 8.86
CA VAL A 202 5.34 17.43 9.89
C VAL A 202 6.21 18.13 10.93
N LYS A 203 5.91 17.94 12.22
CA LYS A 203 6.62 18.63 13.31
C LYS A 203 7.72 17.80 13.95
N HIS A 204 7.59 16.47 13.92
CA HIS A 204 8.54 15.57 14.57
C HIS A 204 9.02 14.47 13.63
N PHE A 205 10.33 14.16 13.68
CA PHE A 205 10.93 13.09 12.88
C PHE A 205 10.27 11.73 13.16
N ASN A 206 9.85 11.52 14.41
CA ASN A 206 9.19 10.28 14.81
C ASN A 206 7.91 10.01 14.02
N ALA A 207 7.18 11.04 13.57
CA ALA A 207 6.02 10.84 12.71
C ALA A 207 6.40 10.24 11.35
N ILE A 208 7.48 10.74 10.72
CA ILE A 208 8.02 10.20 9.46
C ILE A 208 8.44 8.74 9.65
N LYS A 209 9.19 8.46 10.73
CA LYS A 209 9.64 7.11 11.04
C LYS A 209 8.47 6.15 11.25
N THR A 210 7.48 6.58 12.04
CA THR A 210 6.27 5.78 12.32
C THR A 210 5.56 5.41 11.03
N TYR A 211 5.36 6.33 10.09
CA TYR A 211 4.68 6.00 8.83
C TYR A 211 5.50 5.09 7.92
N LEU A 212 6.78 5.41 7.68
CA LEU A 212 7.59 4.70 6.69
C LEU A 212 8.08 3.32 7.15
N GLU A 213 8.11 3.07 8.47
CA GLU A 213 8.46 1.77 9.04
C GLU A 213 7.25 0.94 9.48
N ASN A 214 6.03 1.48 9.33
CA ASN A 214 4.83 0.76 9.71
C ASN A 214 4.61 -0.47 8.82
N ASP A 215 4.45 -1.63 9.45
CA ASP A 215 4.27 -2.93 8.79
C ASP A 215 2.84 -3.47 8.91
N ARG A 216 1.94 -2.74 9.60
CA ARG A 216 0.54 -3.14 9.79
C ARG A 216 -0.40 -1.96 9.62
N TRP A 217 -1.39 -2.11 8.75
CA TRP A 217 -2.32 -1.04 8.42
C TRP A 217 -3.76 -1.45 8.66
N ASP A 218 -4.49 -0.61 9.39
CA ASP A 218 -5.95 -0.66 9.43
C ASP A 218 -6.49 0.29 8.34
N ILE A 219 -7.18 -0.27 7.35
CA ILE A 219 -7.62 0.46 6.16
C ILE A 219 -9.14 0.59 6.15
N PRO A 220 -9.71 1.78 6.42
CA PRO A 220 -11.13 1.99 6.21
C PRO A 220 -11.44 1.93 4.71
N PHE A 221 -12.49 1.19 4.33
CA PHE A 221 -12.97 1.16 2.96
C PHE A 221 -14.49 1.05 2.92
N TYR A 222 -15.16 2.02 2.32
CA TYR A 222 -16.63 2.09 2.35
C TYR A 222 -17.25 2.19 0.96
N VAL A 223 -18.36 1.49 0.76
CA VAL A 223 -19.12 1.57 -0.49
C VAL A 223 -20.55 2.00 -0.18
N THR A 224 -21.03 2.99 -0.92
CA THR A 224 -22.37 3.58 -0.71
C THR A 224 -23.02 4.00 -2.02
N SER A 225 -24.35 3.93 -2.06
CA SER A 225 -25.17 4.47 -3.14
C SER A 225 -25.44 5.96 -3.05
N SER A 226 -25.17 6.60 -1.91
CA SER A 226 -25.63 7.95 -1.61
C SER A 226 -24.55 9.00 -1.85
N GLY A 227 -23.63 9.21 -0.89
CA GLY A 227 -22.68 10.32 -0.93
C GLY A 227 -21.52 10.17 0.04
N LYS A 228 -20.57 11.10 -0.04
CA LYS A 228 -19.35 11.12 0.77
C LYS A 228 -19.64 11.23 2.28
N GLU A 229 -20.76 11.85 2.64
CA GLU A 229 -21.18 12.07 4.03
C GLU A 229 -21.32 10.75 4.79
N GLU A 230 -21.76 9.68 4.12
CA GLU A 230 -21.84 8.37 4.76
C GLU A 230 -20.49 7.74 5.03
N PHE A 231 -19.47 8.01 4.19
CA PHE A 231 -18.12 7.57 4.49
C PHE A 231 -17.63 8.21 5.78
N ASN A 232 -17.90 9.51 5.98
CA ASN A 232 -17.59 10.19 7.24
C ASN A 232 -18.35 9.58 8.43
N MET A 233 -19.63 9.23 8.26
CA MET A 233 -20.39 8.53 9.30
C MET A 233 -19.82 7.13 9.61
N PHE A 234 -19.38 6.39 8.59
CA PHE A 234 -18.71 5.11 8.74
C PHE A 234 -17.40 5.26 9.54
N LEU A 235 -16.61 6.29 9.28
CA LEU A 235 -15.37 6.59 10.03
C LEU A 235 -15.61 6.84 11.53
N ASN A 236 -16.82 7.25 11.93
CA ASN A 236 -17.18 7.34 13.36
C ASN A 236 -17.25 5.95 14.01
N SER A 237 -17.77 4.97 13.28
CA SER A 237 -17.92 3.58 13.73
C SER A 237 -16.67 2.72 13.53
N TYR A 238 -15.75 3.17 12.68
CA TYR A 238 -14.47 2.52 12.43
C TYR A 238 -13.67 2.33 13.73
N THR A 239 -13.30 1.09 14.03
CA THR A 239 -12.59 0.67 15.25
C THR A 239 -11.09 0.46 15.04
N GLY A 240 -10.59 0.62 13.82
CA GLY A 240 -9.15 0.55 13.53
C GLY A 240 -8.43 1.84 13.94
N THR A 241 -7.14 1.90 13.61
CA THR A 241 -6.28 3.05 13.91
C THR A 241 -6.80 4.33 13.24
N LYS A 242 -7.34 5.28 14.02
CA LYS A 242 -7.85 6.59 13.56
C LYS A 242 -6.77 7.64 13.41
N VAL A 243 -5.79 7.62 14.32
CA VAL A 243 -4.66 8.54 14.37
C VAL A 243 -3.39 7.70 14.46
N LEU A 244 -2.43 8.00 13.60
CA LEU A 244 -1.09 7.39 13.64
C LEU A 244 -0.05 8.50 13.79
N ALA A 245 0.80 8.37 14.81
CA ALA A 245 1.68 9.44 15.29
C ALA A 245 0.90 10.73 15.62
N GLU A 246 0.86 11.69 14.69
CA GLU A 246 0.22 13.01 14.86
C GLU A 246 -0.86 13.31 13.81
N PHE A 247 -1.16 12.37 12.90
CA PHE A 247 -2.10 12.59 11.80
C PHE A 247 -3.31 11.68 11.89
N GLU A 248 -4.48 12.21 11.52
CA GLU A 248 -5.58 11.36 11.07
C GLU A 248 -5.08 10.43 9.97
N ILE A 249 -5.47 9.16 10.04
CA ILE A 249 -4.86 8.10 9.23
C ILE A 249 -4.87 8.43 7.74
N LEU A 250 -5.99 8.93 7.20
CA LEU A 250 -6.13 9.26 5.77
C LEU A 250 -5.20 10.40 5.35
N LYS A 251 -5.06 11.45 6.17
CA LYS A 251 -4.15 12.58 5.89
C LYS A 251 -2.69 12.14 5.86
N GLY A 252 -2.31 11.25 6.77
CA GLY A 252 -0.95 10.70 6.76
C GLY A 252 -0.71 9.75 5.59
N LEU A 253 -1.69 8.93 5.21
CA LEU A 253 -1.60 8.07 4.02
C LEU A 253 -1.48 8.88 2.72
N GLU A 254 -2.19 10.01 2.62
CA GLU A 254 -2.02 10.96 1.52
C GLU A 254 -0.59 11.51 1.49
N LEU A 255 -0.12 12.02 2.64
CA LEU A 255 1.17 12.66 2.76
C LEU A 255 2.34 11.71 2.47
N PHE A 256 2.34 10.51 3.05
CA PHE A 256 3.45 9.56 2.99
C PHE A 256 3.34 8.52 1.86
N TYR A 257 2.15 8.23 1.35
CA TYR A 257 1.93 7.21 0.30
C TYR A 257 1.11 7.66 -0.92
N ASN A 258 0.71 8.94 -1.01
CA ASN A 258 -0.10 9.46 -2.12
C ASN A 258 -1.44 8.71 -2.32
N LEU A 259 -2.00 8.22 -1.21
CA LEU A 259 -3.33 7.65 -1.17
C LEU A 259 -4.31 8.74 -0.76
N GLN A 260 -4.90 9.36 -1.78
CA GLN A 260 -5.94 10.37 -1.63
C GLN A 260 -7.20 9.77 -0.96
N GLU A 261 -7.99 10.59 -0.30
CA GLU A 261 -9.19 10.16 0.42
C GLU A 261 -10.18 9.36 -0.45
N ASP A 262 -10.30 9.74 -1.73
CA ASP A 262 -11.15 9.08 -2.70
C ASP A 262 -10.75 7.62 -2.98
N ASN A 263 -9.55 7.17 -2.61
CA ASN A 263 -9.13 5.78 -2.74
C ASN A 263 -9.80 4.86 -1.72
N PHE A 264 -10.41 5.41 -0.67
CA PHE A 264 -10.96 4.66 0.47
C PHE A 264 -12.49 4.54 0.44
N TYR A 265 -13.15 5.02 -0.61
CA TYR A 265 -14.59 4.81 -0.76
C TYR A 265 -15.04 4.71 -2.20
N ILE A 266 -16.24 4.16 -2.42
CA ILE A 266 -16.90 4.12 -3.74
C ILE A 266 -18.32 4.65 -3.59
N ILE A 267 -18.67 5.63 -4.41
CA ILE A 267 -20.05 6.10 -4.57
C ILE A 267 -20.60 5.43 -5.82
N THR A 268 -21.54 4.51 -5.65
CA THR A 268 -22.11 3.73 -6.77
C THR A 268 -23.23 4.47 -7.48
N GLY A 269 -23.92 5.39 -6.79
CA GLY A 269 -25.20 5.92 -7.25
C GLY A 269 -26.24 4.78 -7.41
N GLN A 270 -27.17 4.96 -8.34
CA GLN A 270 -28.09 3.91 -8.77
C GLN A 270 -27.43 3.00 -9.82
N LEU A 271 -27.53 1.69 -9.63
CA LEU A 271 -26.98 0.68 -10.54
C LEU A 271 -28.07 0.20 -11.50
N ASN A 272 -28.27 0.94 -12.59
CA ASN A 272 -29.41 0.74 -13.51
C ASN A 272 -29.08 -0.12 -14.73
N SER A 273 -27.80 -0.19 -15.09
CA SER A 273 -27.31 -0.93 -16.26
C SER A 273 -26.20 -1.90 -15.87
N LYS A 274 -25.99 -2.95 -16.67
CA LYS A 274 -24.89 -3.90 -16.48
C LYS A 274 -23.54 -3.19 -16.41
N GLU A 275 -23.35 -2.15 -17.22
CA GLU A 275 -22.16 -1.32 -17.27
C GLU A 275 -21.87 -0.63 -15.93
N ASP A 276 -22.90 -0.19 -15.20
CA ASP A 276 -22.75 0.43 -13.87
C ASP A 276 -22.19 -0.56 -12.85
N TRP A 277 -22.72 -1.79 -12.85
CA TRP A 277 -22.28 -2.88 -11.98
C TRP A 277 -20.83 -3.28 -12.29
N GLU A 278 -20.52 -3.45 -13.57
CA GLU A 278 -19.19 -3.79 -14.06
C GLU A 278 -18.17 -2.69 -13.71
N LYS A 279 -18.51 -1.42 -13.93
CA LYS A 279 -17.66 -0.27 -13.57
C LYS A 279 -17.40 -0.20 -12.07
N THR A 280 -18.41 -0.47 -11.25
CA THR A 280 -18.29 -0.49 -9.79
C THR A 280 -17.34 -1.60 -9.34
N CYS A 281 -17.44 -2.79 -9.93
CA CYS A 281 -16.53 -3.92 -9.68
C CYS A 281 -15.07 -3.62 -10.07
N LYS A 282 -14.85 -3.00 -11.24
CA LYS A 282 -13.52 -2.55 -11.67
C LYS A 282 -12.94 -1.54 -10.69
N THR A 283 -13.69 -0.50 -10.37
CA THR A 283 -13.29 0.55 -9.42
C THR A 283 -12.90 -0.05 -8.07
N PHE A 284 -13.68 -1.03 -7.57
CA PHE A 284 -13.36 -1.73 -6.33
C PHE A 284 -12.02 -2.46 -6.40
N ALA A 285 -11.81 -3.26 -7.44
CA ALA A 285 -10.55 -3.98 -7.60
C ALA A 285 -9.34 -3.01 -7.71
N GLU A 286 -9.45 -1.98 -8.55
CA GLU A 286 -8.40 -0.98 -8.78
C GLU A 286 -8.00 -0.25 -7.50
N LYS A 287 -8.98 0.17 -6.68
CA LYS A 287 -8.70 0.86 -5.41
C LYS A 287 -8.05 -0.06 -4.38
N ILE A 288 -8.54 -1.31 -4.28
CA ILE A 288 -7.92 -2.30 -3.39
C ILE A 288 -6.48 -2.58 -3.83
N ASP A 289 -6.21 -2.73 -5.13
CA ASP A 289 -4.86 -2.95 -5.65
C ASP A 289 -3.94 -1.77 -5.39
N ARG A 290 -4.41 -0.55 -5.66
CA ARG A 290 -3.64 0.65 -5.38
C ARG A 290 -3.22 0.73 -3.91
N ILE A 291 -4.11 0.43 -2.98
CA ILE A 291 -3.77 0.40 -1.55
C ILE A 291 -2.71 -0.68 -1.27
N LYS A 292 -2.82 -1.87 -1.88
CA LYS A 292 -1.86 -2.96 -1.67
C LYS A 292 -0.48 -2.67 -2.19
N THR A 293 -0.39 -2.08 -3.38
CA THR A 293 0.89 -1.78 -4.04
C THR A 293 1.59 -0.58 -3.39
N CYS A 294 0.83 0.41 -2.92
CA CYS A 294 1.40 1.58 -2.27
C CYS A 294 1.88 1.32 -0.84
N LEU A 295 1.13 0.53 -0.05
CA LEU A 295 1.47 0.32 1.36
C LEU A 295 2.37 -0.90 1.57
N PRO A 296 3.39 -0.84 2.43
CA PRO A 296 4.15 -2.02 2.84
C PRO A 296 3.35 -2.87 3.86
N GLY A 297 3.84 -4.07 4.14
CA GLY A 297 3.35 -4.87 5.27
C GLY A 297 1.95 -5.48 5.10
N ILE A 298 1.30 -5.79 6.21
CA ILE A 298 -0.02 -6.45 6.31
C ILE A 298 -1.12 -5.39 6.39
N LYS A 299 -2.24 -5.61 5.71
CA LYS A 299 -3.39 -4.70 5.70
C LYS A 299 -4.62 -5.41 6.22
N THR A 300 -5.24 -4.87 7.25
CA THR A 300 -6.57 -5.26 7.72
C THR A 300 -7.59 -4.30 7.12
N TYR A 301 -8.42 -4.80 6.22
CA TYR A 301 -9.44 -3.98 5.57
C TYR A 301 -10.69 -3.86 6.43
N HIS A 302 -11.02 -2.66 6.84
CA HIS A 302 -12.24 -2.33 7.56
C HIS A 302 -13.32 -1.94 6.55
N LEU A 303 -14.12 -2.93 6.14
CA LEU A 303 -15.08 -2.85 5.05
C LEU A 303 -16.47 -2.48 5.54
N GLY A 304 -17.10 -1.48 4.92
CA GLY A 304 -18.54 -1.25 5.05
C GLY A 304 -19.20 -1.13 3.68
N LEU A 305 -20.43 -1.62 3.55
CA LEU A 305 -21.17 -1.61 2.29
C LEU A 305 -22.65 -1.31 2.53
N ARG A 306 -23.09 -0.14 2.07
CA ARG A 306 -24.49 0.20 1.84
C ARG A 306 -24.78 0.00 0.35
N GLY A 307 -25.17 -1.21 -0.01
CA GLY A 307 -25.47 -1.58 -1.38
C GLY A 307 -26.18 -2.92 -1.50
N PRO A 308 -26.46 -3.36 -2.73
CA PRO A 308 -27.17 -4.61 -2.96
C PRO A 308 -26.31 -5.84 -2.60
N VAL A 309 -26.97 -6.91 -2.18
CA VAL A 309 -26.33 -8.16 -1.72
C VAL A 309 -25.50 -8.82 -2.83
N SER A 310 -25.98 -8.75 -4.06
CA SER A 310 -25.28 -9.22 -5.27
C SER A 310 -23.94 -8.52 -5.48
N LEU A 311 -23.84 -7.21 -5.16
CA LEU A 311 -22.58 -6.47 -5.21
C LEU A 311 -21.63 -6.92 -4.09
N GLY A 312 -22.16 -7.16 -2.89
CA GLY A 312 -21.39 -7.74 -1.78
C GLY A 312 -20.73 -9.05 -2.17
N PHE A 313 -21.49 -9.97 -2.78
CA PHE A 313 -20.96 -11.23 -3.30
C PHE A 313 -19.87 -11.01 -4.36
N ALA A 314 -20.11 -10.15 -5.35
CA ALA A 314 -19.14 -9.86 -6.41
C ALA A 314 -17.84 -9.26 -5.85
N PHE A 315 -17.93 -8.35 -4.88
CA PHE A 315 -16.76 -7.82 -4.18
C PHE A 315 -16.02 -8.91 -3.41
N GLY A 316 -16.73 -9.83 -2.77
CA GLY A 316 -16.14 -11.01 -2.15
C GLY A 316 -15.29 -11.81 -3.15
N VAL A 317 -15.84 -12.10 -4.33
CA VAL A 317 -15.12 -12.80 -5.42
C VAL A 317 -13.86 -12.05 -5.87
N LEU A 318 -13.91 -10.72 -5.91
CA LEU A 318 -12.78 -9.87 -6.29
C LEU A 318 -11.75 -9.68 -5.16
N PHE A 319 -12.19 -9.82 -3.91
CA PHE A 319 -11.35 -9.62 -2.75
C PHE A 319 -10.30 -10.74 -2.60
N SER A 320 -9.25 -10.45 -1.84
CA SER A 320 -8.18 -11.41 -1.59
C SER A 320 -8.56 -12.38 -0.50
N HIS A 321 -8.24 -13.65 -0.68
CA HIS A 321 -8.42 -14.66 0.35
C HIS A 321 -7.25 -14.72 1.35
N PHE A 322 -6.30 -13.77 1.26
CA PHE A 322 -5.15 -13.66 2.16
C PHE A 322 -5.24 -12.45 3.10
N ASP A 323 -5.98 -11.41 2.71
CA ASP A 323 -5.96 -10.15 3.44
C ASP A 323 -7.00 -10.17 4.56
N PRO A 324 -6.61 -9.97 5.82
CA PRO A 324 -7.56 -9.89 6.93
C PRO A 324 -8.54 -8.74 6.72
N PHE A 325 -9.74 -8.88 7.27
CA PHE A 325 -10.76 -7.84 7.19
C PHE A 325 -11.67 -7.80 8.41
N VAL A 326 -12.27 -6.63 8.63
CA VAL A 326 -13.37 -6.41 9.56
C VAL A 326 -14.53 -5.88 8.75
N PHE A 327 -15.62 -6.63 8.65
CA PHE A 327 -16.80 -6.19 7.93
C PHE A 327 -17.79 -5.57 8.91
N TYR A 328 -18.20 -4.33 8.66
CA TYR A 328 -19.11 -3.59 9.51
C TYR A 328 -20.55 -3.77 9.03
N HIS A 329 -21.36 -4.48 9.80
CA HIS A 329 -22.77 -4.73 9.49
C HIS A 329 -23.66 -3.77 10.27
N TYR A 330 -24.51 -2.99 9.59
CA TYR A 330 -25.44 -2.08 10.24
C TYR A 330 -26.75 -2.79 10.59
N GLN A 331 -27.03 -2.95 11.87
CA GLN A 331 -28.23 -3.63 12.37
C GLN A 331 -28.66 -3.07 13.73
N THR A 332 -29.96 -3.09 14.00
CA THR A 332 -30.52 -2.86 15.33
C THR A 332 -30.42 -4.14 16.17
N ILE A 333 -29.66 -4.10 17.26
CA ILE A 333 -29.60 -5.17 18.25
C ILE A 333 -29.97 -4.57 19.59
N GLU A 334 -30.91 -5.20 20.31
CA GLU A 334 -31.35 -4.76 21.65
C GLU A 334 -31.78 -3.27 21.71
N GLY A 335 -32.36 -2.76 20.62
CA GLY A 335 -32.79 -1.36 20.52
C GLY A 335 -31.71 -0.37 20.08
N GLU A 336 -30.45 -0.81 19.95
CA GLU A 336 -29.35 0.02 19.46
C GLU A 336 -29.08 -0.22 17.98
N THR A 337 -29.28 0.80 17.16
CA THR A 337 -28.96 0.76 15.72
C THR A 337 -27.56 1.30 15.48
N LYS A 338 -26.61 0.40 15.17
CA LYS A 338 -25.21 0.76 14.92
C LYS A 338 -24.53 -0.23 13.98
N TYR A 339 -23.29 0.08 13.60
CA TYR A 339 -22.42 -0.87 12.94
C TYR A 339 -21.82 -1.86 13.94
N HIS A 340 -21.88 -3.15 13.59
CA HIS A 340 -21.32 -4.26 14.34
C HIS A 340 -20.13 -4.84 13.56
N PRO A 341 -18.90 -4.80 14.10
CA PRO A 341 -17.71 -5.27 13.41
C PRO A 341 -17.60 -6.80 13.46
N ILE A 342 -17.45 -7.43 12.29
CA ILE A 342 -17.23 -8.88 12.17
C ILE A 342 -15.80 -9.11 11.69
N LYS A 343 -14.93 -9.53 12.61
CA LYS A 343 -13.49 -9.71 12.36
C LYS A 343 -13.20 -11.08 11.74
N VAL A 344 -12.38 -11.06 10.69
CA VAL A 344 -11.83 -12.23 10.00
C VAL A 344 -10.33 -12.03 9.83
N GLU A 345 -9.54 -12.71 10.65
CA GLU A 345 -8.07 -12.65 10.59
C GLU A 345 -7.50 -13.54 9.49
N GLU A 346 -8.12 -14.70 9.26
CA GLU A 346 -7.69 -15.67 8.25
C GLU A 346 -8.84 -15.95 7.27
N PRO A 347 -8.95 -15.22 6.14
CA PRO A 347 -10.05 -15.43 5.19
C PRO A 347 -10.08 -16.84 4.57
N ARG A 348 -8.95 -17.57 4.61
CA ARG A 348 -8.88 -18.98 4.19
C ARG A 348 -9.81 -19.90 4.98
N PHE A 349 -10.17 -19.51 6.21
CA PHE A 349 -11.17 -20.19 7.04
C PHE A 349 -12.45 -20.55 6.27
N PHE A 350 -12.93 -19.67 5.39
CA PHE A 350 -14.16 -19.90 4.64
C PHE A 350 -14.05 -20.96 3.54
N LYS A 351 -12.83 -21.40 3.19
CA LYS A 351 -12.59 -22.41 2.16
C LYS A 351 -12.35 -23.81 2.73
N GLU A 352 -12.33 -23.96 4.05
CA GLU A 352 -12.16 -25.25 4.70
C GLU A 352 -13.39 -26.14 4.50
N ARG A 353 -13.14 -27.44 4.27
CA ARG A 353 -14.19 -28.44 4.10
C ARG A 353 -14.73 -28.89 5.45
N LEU A 354 -16.05 -28.95 5.55
CA LEU A 354 -16.79 -29.45 6.71
C LEU A 354 -17.45 -30.77 6.39
N LYS A 355 -17.58 -31.63 7.41
CA LYS A 355 -18.30 -32.91 7.31
C LYS A 355 -19.72 -32.84 7.86
N VAL A 356 -20.00 -31.86 8.72
CA VAL A 356 -21.28 -31.66 9.40
C VAL A 356 -21.62 -30.19 9.32
N TYR A 357 -22.89 -29.88 9.05
CA TYR A 357 -23.43 -28.53 8.98
C TYR A 357 -24.41 -28.35 10.13
N GLN A 358 -24.18 -27.36 10.98
CA GLN A 358 -24.96 -27.06 12.18
C GLN A 358 -25.97 -25.94 11.93
N TYR A 359 -25.59 -24.95 11.12
CA TYR A 359 -26.37 -23.73 10.89
C TYR A 359 -27.19 -23.78 9.61
N LEU A 360 -26.83 -24.69 8.70
CA LEU A 360 -27.36 -24.75 7.35
C LEU A 360 -28.24 -25.98 7.11
N LYS A 361 -29.38 -25.76 6.45
CA LYS A 361 -30.30 -26.77 5.92
C LYS A 361 -30.23 -26.74 4.39
N PRO A 362 -29.35 -27.54 3.78
CA PRO A 362 -29.22 -27.57 2.33
C PRO A 362 -30.31 -28.44 1.71
N SER A 363 -30.84 -28.00 0.58
CA SER A 363 -31.68 -28.79 -0.31
C SER A 363 -31.07 -28.79 -1.71
N PHE A 364 -30.77 -29.97 -2.24
CA PHE A 364 -30.14 -30.13 -3.54
C PHE A 364 -30.96 -31.05 -4.44
N GLU A 365 -31.29 -30.56 -5.63
CA GLU A 365 -32.09 -31.25 -6.64
C GLU A 365 -31.30 -31.29 -7.96
N LYS A 366 -30.72 -32.45 -8.30
CA LYS A 366 -29.98 -32.64 -9.56
C LYS A 366 -30.95 -32.90 -10.72
N LYS A 367 -30.87 -32.06 -11.75
CA LYS A 367 -31.57 -32.24 -13.04
C LYS A 367 -30.57 -32.03 -14.18
N GLY A 368 -30.45 -30.82 -14.71
CA GLY A 368 -29.60 -30.47 -15.84
C GLY A 368 -28.18 -30.02 -15.47
N GLU A 369 -27.50 -29.41 -16.44
CA GLU A 369 -26.07 -29.06 -16.38
C GLU A 369 -25.79 -27.65 -15.84
N ASP A 370 -26.82 -26.84 -15.62
CA ASP A 370 -26.71 -25.54 -14.96
C ASP A 370 -27.09 -25.67 -13.48
N LEU A 371 -26.35 -25.00 -12.60
CA LEU A 371 -26.61 -24.99 -11.16
C LEU A 371 -27.13 -23.62 -10.73
N VAL A 372 -28.36 -23.60 -10.22
CA VAL A 372 -28.96 -22.42 -9.57
C VAL A 372 -28.70 -22.52 -8.07
N ILE A 373 -28.05 -21.52 -7.51
CA ILE A 373 -27.74 -21.43 -6.08
C ILE A 373 -28.58 -20.30 -5.48
N VAL A 374 -29.41 -20.64 -4.49
CA VAL A 374 -30.26 -19.70 -3.77
C VAL A 374 -29.78 -19.62 -2.32
N LEU A 375 -29.27 -18.44 -1.92
CA LEU A 375 -28.89 -18.16 -0.54
C LEU A 375 -30.09 -17.56 0.19
N ASN A 376 -30.79 -18.36 1.00
CA ASN A 376 -32.04 -17.99 1.64
C ASN A 376 -31.91 -17.92 3.16
N PHE A 377 -31.28 -16.85 3.64
CA PHE A 377 -30.96 -16.62 5.05
C PHE A 377 -31.73 -15.45 5.68
N SER A 378 -32.54 -14.72 4.90
CA SER A 378 -33.34 -13.58 5.36
C SER A 378 -34.83 -13.92 5.44
N HIS A 379 -35.67 -12.94 5.78
CA HIS A 379 -37.11 -13.17 5.95
C HIS A 379 -37.84 -13.37 4.62
N HIS A 380 -37.31 -12.78 3.54
CA HIS A 380 -37.90 -12.93 2.22
C HIS A 380 -37.63 -14.34 1.69
N GLU A 381 -38.66 -15.02 1.17
CA GLU A 381 -38.59 -16.38 0.61
C GLU A 381 -38.48 -16.32 -0.93
N PRO A 382 -37.26 -16.31 -1.51
CA PRO A 382 -37.07 -16.08 -2.95
C PRO A 382 -37.33 -17.35 -3.79
N THR A 383 -37.42 -18.52 -3.17
CA THR A 383 -37.28 -19.82 -3.84
C THR A 383 -38.31 -20.03 -4.97
N ALA A 384 -39.59 -19.75 -4.72
CA ALA A 384 -40.64 -19.94 -5.72
C ALA A 384 -40.46 -18.97 -6.90
N ASP A 385 -40.15 -17.70 -6.61
CA ASP A 385 -39.94 -16.66 -7.62
C ASP A 385 -38.69 -16.93 -8.46
N VAL A 386 -37.60 -17.38 -7.83
CA VAL A 386 -36.38 -17.79 -8.53
C VAL A 386 -36.67 -18.99 -9.42
N LYS A 387 -37.35 -20.03 -8.92
CA LYS A 387 -37.71 -21.20 -9.75
C LYS A 387 -38.54 -20.78 -10.96
N LYS A 388 -39.53 -19.91 -10.77
CA LYS A 388 -40.36 -19.37 -11.86
C LYS A 388 -39.54 -18.57 -12.86
N TYR A 389 -38.71 -17.64 -12.40
CA TYR A 389 -37.85 -16.83 -13.27
C TYR A 389 -36.86 -17.69 -14.04
N VAL A 390 -36.16 -18.60 -13.37
CA VAL A 390 -35.15 -19.42 -14.03
C VAL A 390 -35.77 -20.36 -15.06
N SER A 391 -36.97 -20.88 -14.81
CA SER A 391 -37.67 -21.75 -15.78
C SER A 391 -37.97 -21.09 -17.13
N SER A 392 -37.93 -19.75 -17.22
CA SER A 392 -38.09 -19.04 -18.50
C SER A 392 -36.78 -18.80 -19.24
N ILE A 393 -35.62 -19.00 -18.60
CA ILE A 393 -34.29 -18.70 -19.19
C ILE A 393 -33.35 -19.91 -19.26
N LEU A 394 -33.57 -20.96 -18.46
CA LEU A 394 -32.76 -22.18 -18.44
C LEU A 394 -33.63 -23.43 -18.62
N ARG A 395 -33.08 -24.45 -19.29
CA ARG A 395 -33.76 -25.73 -19.50
C ARG A 395 -33.38 -26.72 -18.39
N GLU A 396 -34.37 -27.09 -17.58
CA GLU A 396 -34.25 -28.10 -16.51
C GLU A 396 -33.02 -27.93 -15.58
N PRO A 397 -32.75 -26.74 -15.03
CA PRO A 397 -31.58 -26.53 -14.18
C PRO A 397 -31.64 -27.34 -12.88
N SER A 398 -30.46 -27.62 -12.33
CA SER A 398 -30.32 -28.16 -10.97
C SER A 398 -30.46 -27.03 -9.95
N PHE A 399 -31.05 -27.30 -8.79
CA PHE A 399 -31.24 -26.31 -7.72
C PHE A 399 -30.48 -26.71 -6.47
N LEU A 400 -29.72 -25.76 -5.94
CA LEU A 400 -29.16 -25.78 -4.60
C LEU A 400 -29.76 -24.63 -3.80
N ILE A 401 -30.56 -24.97 -2.80
CA ILE A 401 -31.16 -24.00 -1.89
C ILE A 401 -30.47 -24.15 -0.54
N LEU A 402 -29.86 -23.07 -0.07
CA LEU A 402 -29.19 -23.02 1.22
C LEU A 402 -30.04 -22.17 2.17
N GLU A 403 -30.52 -22.78 3.24
CA GLU A 403 -31.36 -22.12 4.25
C GLU A 403 -30.73 -22.22 5.63
N THR A 404 -31.16 -21.37 6.56
CA THR A 404 -30.81 -21.52 8.00
C THR A 404 -32.07 -21.78 8.82
N GLU A 405 -31.91 -22.28 10.05
CA GLU A 405 -33.04 -22.36 10.99
C GLU A 405 -33.48 -20.98 11.51
N PHE A 406 -32.59 -19.99 11.47
CA PHE A 406 -32.77 -18.64 12.00
C PHE A 406 -33.37 -17.67 10.96
N LYS A 407 -34.23 -18.15 10.05
CA LYS A 407 -34.79 -17.33 8.97
C LYS A 407 -35.41 -16.04 9.50
N GLY A 408 -35.01 -14.92 8.89
CA GLY A 408 -35.55 -13.59 9.19
C GLY A 408 -34.76 -12.76 10.20
N ASN A 409 -33.98 -13.37 11.09
CA ASN A 409 -33.08 -12.65 11.99
C ASN A 409 -31.86 -13.49 12.33
N LEU A 410 -30.98 -13.66 11.34
CA LEU A 410 -29.73 -14.40 11.53
C LEU A 410 -28.86 -13.68 12.58
N PRO A 411 -28.42 -14.35 13.67
CA PRO A 411 -27.57 -13.71 14.67
C PRO A 411 -26.17 -13.41 14.11
N ILE A 412 -25.64 -12.22 14.38
CA ILE A 412 -24.37 -11.72 13.79
C ILE A 412 -23.20 -12.66 14.09
N GLU A 413 -23.16 -13.22 15.30
CA GLU A 413 -22.16 -14.16 15.76
C GLU A 413 -22.07 -15.43 14.89
N THR A 414 -23.17 -15.79 14.21
CA THR A 414 -23.23 -16.99 13.34
C THR A 414 -22.81 -16.71 11.89
N PHE A 415 -22.64 -15.45 11.48
CA PHE A 415 -22.43 -15.10 10.07
C PHE A 415 -21.21 -15.80 9.45
N ARG A 416 -20.11 -15.92 10.22
CA ARG A 416 -18.88 -16.56 9.73
C ARG A 416 -19.09 -18.06 9.49
N GLU A 417 -19.74 -18.74 10.43
CA GLU A 417 -20.00 -20.18 10.33
C GLU A 417 -21.01 -20.48 9.21
N VAL A 418 -22.07 -19.69 9.09
CA VAL A 418 -23.05 -19.82 8.00
C VAL A 418 -22.38 -19.65 6.64
N ALA A 419 -21.50 -18.66 6.47
CA ALA A 419 -20.77 -18.46 5.23
C ALA A 419 -19.82 -19.64 4.92
N LYS A 420 -19.13 -20.17 5.94
CA LYS A 420 -18.26 -21.34 5.82
C LYS A 420 -19.02 -22.61 5.43
N GLU A 421 -20.12 -22.89 6.12
CA GLU A 421 -20.97 -24.05 5.82
C GLU A 421 -21.55 -23.98 4.41
N ALA A 422 -22.05 -22.80 4.01
CA ALA A 422 -22.55 -22.58 2.66
C ALA A 422 -21.47 -22.83 1.61
N ALA A 423 -20.27 -22.27 1.82
CA ALA A 423 -19.15 -22.45 0.92
C ALA A 423 -18.69 -23.92 0.84
N SER A 424 -18.59 -24.61 1.98
CA SER A 424 -18.24 -26.04 2.01
C SER A 424 -19.27 -26.87 1.24
N PHE A 425 -20.57 -26.69 1.52
CA PHE A 425 -21.61 -27.49 0.87
C PHE A 425 -21.63 -27.27 -0.66
N ILE A 426 -21.48 -26.02 -1.13
CA ILE A 426 -21.35 -25.73 -2.56
C ILE A 426 -20.19 -26.52 -3.17
N GLN A 427 -19.06 -26.59 -2.47
CA GLN A 427 -17.91 -27.33 -2.97
C GLN A 427 -18.12 -28.85 -2.95
N ASP A 428 -18.83 -29.37 -1.95
CA ASP A 428 -19.18 -30.79 -1.87
C ASP A 428 -20.12 -31.21 -3.01
N VAL A 429 -21.01 -30.31 -3.44
CA VAL A 429 -21.81 -30.48 -4.66
C VAL A 429 -20.93 -30.46 -5.91
N ARG A 430 -19.97 -29.54 -6.01
CA ARG A 430 -19.04 -29.42 -7.16
C ARG A 430 -18.06 -30.58 -7.29
N GLU A 431 -17.73 -31.23 -6.17
CA GLU A 431 -16.89 -32.43 -6.17
C GLU A 431 -17.61 -33.63 -6.79
N LYS A 432 -18.92 -33.72 -6.56
CA LYS A 432 -19.76 -34.84 -7.05
C LYS A 432 -20.30 -34.61 -8.46
N TYR A 433 -20.51 -33.36 -8.85
CA TYR A 433 -21.16 -33.00 -10.10
C TYR A 433 -20.43 -31.87 -10.81
N SER A 434 -20.22 -32.04 -12.13
CA SER A 434 -19.77 -30.96 -13.01
C SER A 434 -20.98 -30.19 -13.53
N PHE A 435 -20.88 -28.86 -13.52
CA PHE A 435 -21.89 -27.95 -14.06
C PHE A 435 -21.24 -26.99 -15.06
N ASN A 436 -21.97 -26.68 -16.13
CA ASN A 436 -21.53 -25.76 -17.17
C ASN A 436 -21.58 -24.31 -16.70
N SER A 437 -22.58 -23.95 -15.90
CA SER A 437 -22.76 -22.59 -15.42
C SER A 437 -23.42 -22.51 -14.04
N TYR A 438 -23.16 -21.42 -13.33
CA TYR A 438 -23.59 -21.18 -11.95
C TYR A 438 -24.38 -19.87 -11.86
N HIS A 439 -25.60 -19.95 -11.32
CA HIS A 439 -26.52 -18.82 -11.23
C HIS A 439 -26.85 -18.50 -9.78
N PHE A 440 -26.40 -17.35 -9.27
CA PHE A 440 -26.56 -16.99 -7.86
C PHE A 440 -27.70 -16.01 -7.62
N PHE A 441 -28.57 -16.35 -6.66
CA PHE A 441 -29.69 -15.54 -6.18
C PHE A 441 -29.61 -15.38 -4.65
N PHE A 442 -29.99 -14.20 -4.16
CA PHE A 442 -29.69 -13.79 -2.78
C PHE A 442 -30.93 -13.30 -2.03
N SER A 443 -31.09 -13.85 -0.84
CA SER A 443 -31.96 -13.37 0.24
C SER A 443 -31.17 -13.51 1.53
N CYS A 444 -30.15 -12.66 1.75
CA CYS A 444 -29.25 -12.78 2.89
C CYS A 444 -28.57 -11.45 3.24
N PRO A 445 -27.94 -11.32 4.43
CA PRO A 445 -27.12 -10.16 4.75
C PRO A 445 -25.95 -10.00 3.78
N VAL A 446 -25.68 -8.76 3.38
CA VAL A 446 -24.60 -8.38 2.45
C VAL A 446 -23.24 -8.97 2.83
N VAL A 447 -22.93 -8.96 4.14
CA VAL A 447 -21.67 -9.49 4.68
C VAL A 447 -21.53 -11.00 4.50
N VAL A 448 -22.61 -11.76 4.66
CA VAL A 448 -22.61 -13.21 4.43
C VAL A 448 -22.38 -13.51 2.95
N ALA A 449 -23.06 -12.77 2.07
CA ALA A 449 -22.86 -12.88 0.63
C ALA A 449 -21.40 -12.55 0.22
N PHE A 450 -20.80 -11.51 0.80
CA PHE A 450 -19.38 -11.19 0.60
C PHE A 450 -18.45 -12.34 1.01
N MET A 451 -18.65 -12.92 2.19
CA MET A 451 -17.82 -14.03 2.67
C MET A 451 -17.94 -15.28 1.79
N ILE A 452 -19.17 -15.61 1.33
CA ILE A 452 -19.39 -16.72 0.40
C ILE A 452 -18.76 -16.43 -0.96
N GLY A 453 -18.87 -15.21 -1.48
CA GLY A 453 -18.21 -14.80 -2.72
C GLY A 453 -16.68 -14.96 -2.65
N LEU A 454 -16.08 -14.56 -1.53
CA LEU A 454 -14.65 -14.73 -1.25
C LEU A 454 -14.23 -16.21 -1.25
N ALA A 455 -15.04 -17.06 -0.61
CA ALA A 455 -14.79 -18.49 -0.58
C ALA A 455 -14.94 -19.15 -1.96
N PHE A 456 -15.95 -18.73 -2.73
CA PHE A 456 -16.30 -19.32 -4.01
C PHE A 456 -15.29 -19.01 -5.12
N GLY A 457 -14.87 -17.74 -5.25
CA GLY A 457 -13.91 -17.30 -6.26
C GLY A 457 -14.50 -17.13 -7.67
N HIS A 458 -13.63 -17.18 -8.71
CA HIS A 458 -13.94 -16.74 -10.08
C HIS A 458 -13.72 -17.80 -11.17
N TYR A 459 -13.45 -19.06 -10.80
CA TYR A 459 -13.06 -20.14 -11.73
C TYR A 459 -14.25 -20.87 -12.39
N VAL A 460 -15.43 -20.25 -12.41
CA VAL A 460 -16.63 -20.83 -13.02
C VAL A 460 -17.25 -19.86 -14.01
N ASP A 461 -18.11 -20.37 -14.89
CA ASP A 461 -18.95 -19.56 -15.76
C ASP A 461 -20.34 -19.38 -15.13
N GLY A 462 -21.06 -18.32 -15.50
CA GLY A 462 -22.42 -18.07 -15.02
C GLY A 462 -22.70 -16.61 -14.66
N GLN A 463 -23.76 -16.38 -13.89
CA GLN A 463 -24.32 -15.06 -13.64
C GLN A 463 -24.69 -14.84 -12.15
N ILE A 464 -24.50 -13.61 -11.70
CA ILE A 464 -24.99 -13.08 -10.42
C ILE A 464 -26.24 -12.28 -10.72
N TYR A 465 -27.33 -12.58 -10.01
CA TYR A 465 -28.61 -11.91 -10.20
C TYR A 465 -28.92 -10.94 -9.06
N ASN A 466 -29.58 -9.84 -9.39
CA ASN A 466 -30.11 -8.89 -8.43
C ASN A 466 -31.63 -8.91 -8.45
N PHE A 467 -32.24 -8.82 -7.28
CA PHE A 467 -33.67 -8.59 -7.15
C PHE A 467 -33.99 -7.12 -7.42
N GLN A 468 -34.95 -6.83 -8.30
CA GLN A 468 -35.39 -5.48 -8.61
C GLN A 468 -36.92 -5.42 -8.59
N LYS A 469 -37.47 -4.47 -7.84
CA LYS A 469 -38.92 -4.22 -7.85
C LYS A 469 -39.29 -3.59 -9.20
N GLY A 470 -40.02 -4.33 -10.05
CA GLY A 470 -40.40 -3.92 -11.40
C GLY A 470 -41.01 -5.06 -12.23
N GLU A 471 -41.04 -4.90 -13.56
CA GLU A 471 -41.64 -5.89 -14.50
C GLU A 471 -40.93 -7.25 -14.48
N ASN A 472 -39.60 -7.26 -14.31
CA ASN A 472 -38.80 -8.47 -14.12
C ASN A 472 -38.23 -8.49 -12.69
N LEU A 473 -38.66 -9.46 -11.87
CA LEU A 473 -38.27 -9.61 -10.46
C LEU A 473 -36.76 -9.81 -10.27
N TYR A 474 -36.10 -10.45 -11.23
CA TYR A 474 -34.66 -10.70 -11.21
C TYR A 474 -34.01 -10.25 -12.52
N GLN A 475 -32.82 -9.67 -12.40
CA GLN A 475 -31.99 -9.28 -13.53
C GLN A 475 -30.56 -9.82 -13.38
N PRO A 476 -29.94 -10.35 -14.45
CA PRO A 476 -28.52 -10.67 -14.44
C PRO A 476 -27.72 -9.37 -14.40
N VAL A 477 -26.88 -9.21 -13.38
CA VAL A 477 -26.14 -7.95 -13.17
C VAL A 477 -24.64 -8.09 -13.40
N ILE A 478 -24.06 -9.26 -13.11
CA ILE A 478 -22.61 -9.48 -13.21
C ILE A 478 -22.32 -10.90 -13.71
N ASP A 479 -21.41 -11.01 -14.68
CA ASP A 479 -20.91 -12.27 -15.23
C ASP A 479 -19.62 -12.72 -14.51
N PHE A 480 -19.49 -14.01 -14.20
CA PHE A 480 -18.24 -14.53 -13.62
C PHE A 480 -17.02 -14.42 -14.57
N LYS A 481 -17.21 -14.53 -15.88
CA LYS A 481 -16.15 -14.29 -16.88
C LYS A 481 -15.61 -12.87 -16.79
N PHE A 482 -16.48 -11.90 -16.48
CA PHE A 482 -16.07 -10.53 -16.26
C PHE A 482 -15.23 -10.39 -14.98
N LEU A 483 -15.67 -10.97 -13.87
CA LEU A 483 -14.92 -10.96 -12.61
C LEU A 483 -13.56 -11.69 -12.73
N ARG A 484 -13.52 -12.80 -13.47
CA ARG A 484 -12.29 -13.54 -13.80
C ARG A 484 -11.30 -12.66 -14.55
N LYS A 485 -11.73 -11.94 -15.59
CA LYS A 485 -10.88 -11.01 -16.34
C LYS A 485 -10.27 -9.93 -15.45
N ILE A 486 -11.00 -9.43 -14.45
CA ILE A 486 -10.45 -8.46 -13.48
C ILE A 486 -9.40 -9.14 -12.59
N ARG A 487 -9.67 -10.34 -12.08
CA ARG A 487 -8.77 -11.09 -11.18
C ARG A 487 -7.47 -11.52 -11.87
N GLU A 488 -7.54 -11.99 -13.10
CA GLU A 488 -6.39 -12.49 -13.85
C GLU A 488 -5.46 -11.35 -14.27
N LYS A 489 -6.01 -10.20 -14.71
CA LYS A 489 -5.22 -8.99 -15.01
C LYS A 489 -4.40 -8.42 -13.83
N ARG A 490 -4.70 -8.83 -12.60
CA ARG A 490 -3.98 -8.41 -11.38
C ARG A 490 -2.80 -9.32 -11.05
N SER A 491 -2.74 -10.50 -11.67
CA SER A 491 -1.72 -11.51 -11.40
C SER A 491 -0.56 -11.45 -12.40
N ASP A 492 -0.72 -10.67 -13.47
CA ASP A 492 0.31 -10.22 -14.41
C ASP A 492 0.89 -8.87 -13.94
#